data_AF-A0AAD4BHE7-F1
#
_entry.id   AF-A0AAD4BHE7-F1
#
_cell.length_a   1.000
_cell.length_b   1.000
_cell.length_c   1.000
_cell.angle_alpha   90.00
_cell.angle_beta   90.00
_cell.angle_gamma   90.00
#
_symmetry.space_group_name_H-M   'P 1'
#
loop_
_entity.id
_entity.type
_entity.pdbx_description
1 polymer ?
#
loop_
_entity_poly.entity_id
_entity_poly.type
_entity_poly.pdbx_seq_one_letter_code
_entity_poly.pdbx_strand_id
1 'polypeptide(L)'
;MGSQKIDVLFGSVRHLFFQPCDKELLVIVHIHLKAPIKIGKQKAHDTQFLREASDVQLDATGKTKVQICDEDEIEMEQQERRWRQLLNKVFKLFAERIVEAASTSTVEVDIPFRELSFEDVPLGPMTRPTP
;
A
#
# COMPACT_ATOMS: atom_id res chain seq x y z
N MET A 1 3.10 20.26 11.82
CA MET A 1 1.95 19.35 11.67
C MET A 1 1.89 18.50 12.91
N GLY A 2 0.95 18.75 13.83
CA GLY A 2 0.87 18.00 15.09
C GLY A 2 0.56 16.52 14.81
N SER A 3 1.31 15.62 15.45
CA SER A 3 1.10 14.18 15.32
C SER A 3 -0.34 13.83 15.73
N GLN A 4 -1.18 13.46 14.76
CA GLN A 4 -2.50 12.90 15.05
C GLN A 4 -2.30 11.47 15.52
N LYS A 5 -2.52 11.22 16.81
CA LYS A 5 -2.56 9.88 17.37
C LYS A 5 -3.92 9.26 17.02
N ILE A 6 -3.88 8.08 16.40
CA ILE A 6 -5.06 7.29 16.08
C ILE A 6 -4.92 5.97 16.83
N ASP A 7 -5.83 5.72 17.76
CA ASP A 7 -5.88 4.48 18.52
C ASP A 7 -6.95 3.55 17.91
N VAL A 8 -6.54 2.33 17.54
CA VAL A 8 -7.43 1.31 16.98
C VAL A 8 -7.44 0.10 17.91
N LEU A 9 -8.62 -0.27 18.39
CA LEU A 9 -8.80 -1.46 19.22
C LEU A 9 -8.83 -2.72 18.35
N PHE A 10 -8.06 -3.74 18.73
CA PHE A 10 -8.05 -5.03 18.00
C PHE A 10 -9.44 -5.65 17.88
N GLY A 11 -10.29 -5.54 18.92
CA GLY A 11 -11.66 -6.07 18.87
C GLY A 11 -12.59 -5.42 17.82
N SER A 12 -12.26 -4.18 17.41
CA SER A 12 -13.00 -3.43 16.38
C SER A 12 -12.55 -3.77 14.96
N VAL A 13 -11.43 -4.49 14.79
CA VAL A 13 -10.97 -4.92 13.47
C VAL A 13 -11.89 -6.02 12.95
N ARG A 14 -12.40 -5.85 11.72
CA ARG A 14 -13.21 -6.84 11.01
C ARG A 14 -12.37 -7.64 10.03
N HIS A 15 -11.60 -6.95 9.19
CA HIS A 15 -10.72 -7.54 8.20
C HIS A 15 -9.38 -6.80 8.18
N LEU A 16 -8.30 -7.55 7.99
CA LEU A 16 -6.95 -7.05 7.86
C LEU A 16 -6.37 -7.56 6.54
N PHE A 17 -6.14 -6.66 5.59
CA PHE A 17 -5.56 -7.00 4.30
C PHE A 17 -4.12 -6.53 4.22
N PHE A 18 -3.28 -7.38 3.64
CA PHE A 18 -1.92 -7.04 3.25
C PHE A 18 -1.79 -7.13 1.74
N GLN A 19 -1.46 -6.02 1.09
CA GLN A 19 -1.22 -5.94 -0.34
C GLN A 19 0.27 -5.69 -0.60
N PRO A 20 0.99 -6.66 -1.21
CA PRO A 20 2.41 -6.51 -1.53
C PRO A 20 2.63 -5.58 -2.72
N CYS A 21 3.83 -4.98 -2.81
CA CYS A 21 4.24 -4.09 -3.90
C CYS A 21 4.85 -4.80 -5.12
N ASP A 22 4.52 -6.07 -5.36
CA ASP A 22 5.19 -6.89 -6.40
C ASP A 22 5.00 -6.34 -7.83
N LYS A 23 3.83 -5.81 -8.15
CA LYS A 23 3.58 -5.05 -9.38
C LYS A 23 2.78 -3.77 -9.13
N GLU A 24 2.91 -3.23 -7.93
CA GLU A 24 2.35 -1.96 -7.50
C GLU A 24 3.46 -1.04 -7.02
N LEU A 25 3.24 0.28 -7.09
CA LEU A 25 4.17 1.27 -6.54
C LEU A 25 4.04 1.43 -5.02
N LEU A 26 3.00 0.82 -4.42
CA LEU A 26 2.67 0.96 -3.01
C LEU A 26 2.62 -0.41 -2.34
N VAL A 27 3.13 -0.49 -1.11
CA VAL A 27 2.80 -1.57 -0.17
C VAL A 27 1.74 -1.06 0.79
N ILE A 28 0.70 -1.86 1.04
CA ILE A 28 -0.48 -1.42 1.80
C ILE A 28 -0.83 -2.45 2.88
N VAL A 29 -1.10 -1.97 4.08
CA VAL A 29 -1.85 -2.70 5.11
C VAL A 29 -3.18 -1.97 5.31
N HIS A 30 -4.28 -2.64 4.98
CA HIS A 30 -5.63 -2.10 5.08
C HIS A 30 -6.38 -2.73 6.25
N ILE A 31 -6.94 -1.90 7.10
CA ILE A 31 -7.74 -2.31 8.24
C ILE A 31 -9.18 -1.84 8.00
N HIS A 32 -10.09 -2.80 7.89
CA HIS A 32 -11.52 -2.53 7.86
C HIS A 32 -12.13 -2.75 9.25
N LEU A 33 -12.85 -1.75 9.75
CA LEU A 33 -13.36 -1.71 11.11
C LEU A 33 -14.86 -2.04 11.16
N LYS A 34 -15.27 -2.81 12.18
CA LYS A 34 -16.68 -3.12 12.48
C LYS A 34 -17.49 -1.86 12.79
N ALA A 35 -16.87 -0.92 13.50
CA ALA A 35 -17.46 0.36 13.87
C ALA A 35 -16.54 1.50 13.40
N PRO A 36 -17.11 2.62 12.91
CA PRO A 36 -16.29 3.70 12.39
C PRO A 36 -15.57 4.44 13.52
N ILE A 37 -14.31 4.79 13.28
CA ILE A 37 -13.52 5.63 14.18
C ILE A 37 -13.49 7.07 13.68
N LYS A 38 -13.34 8.03 14.61
CA LYS A 38 -13.24 9.44 14.27
C LYS A 38 -11.78 9.80 14.00
N ILE A 39 -11.47 10.17 12.76
CA ILE A 39 -10.15 10.65 12.34
C ILE A 39 -10.29 12.13 12.00
N GLY A 40 -9.74 13.00 12.85
CA GLY A 40 -9.96 14.44 12.77
C GLY A 40 -11.44 14.83 12.86
N LYS A 41 -12.01 15.32 11.75
CA LYS A 41 -13.41 15.76 11.67
C LYS A 41 -14.35 14.71 11.07
N GLN A 42 -13.83 13.67 10.42
CA GLN A 42 -14.62 12.69 9.69
C GLN A 42 -14.63 11.34 10.42
N LYS A 43 -15.65 10.53 10.15
CA LYS A 43 -15.72 9.14 10.58
C LYS A 43 -15.22 8.26 9.44
N ALA A 44 -14.37 7.29 9.74
CA ALA A 44 -13.83 6.35 8.77
C ALA A 44 -14.05 4.92 9.25
N HIS A 45 -14.51 4.06 8.36
CA HIS A 45 -14.57 2.61 8.57
C HIS A 45 -13.26 1.93 8.17
N ASP A 46 -12.50 2.57 7.27
CA ASP A 46 -11.33 2.00 6.64
C ASP A 46 -10.11 2.86 7.01
N THR A 47 -9.04 2.19 7.42
CA THR A 47 -7.76 2.83 7.71
C THR A 47 -6.66 2.10 6.95
N GLN A 48 -5.92 2.82 6.12
CA GLN A 48 -4.84 2.29 5.29
C GLN A 48 -3.50 2.86 5.73
N PHE A 49 -2.53 1.97 5.90
CA PHE A 49 -1.13 2.34 6.04
C PHE A 49 -0.43 1.98 4.74
N LEU A 50 0.00 3.00 4.00
CA LEU A 50 0.67 2.85 2.71
C LEU A 50 2.11 3.37 2.79
N ARG A 51 2.98 2.77 1.98
CA ARG A 51 4.31 3.30 1.71
C ARG A 51 4.67 3.09 0.25
N GLU A 52 5.31 4.10 -0.33
CA GLU A 52 5.88 4.03 -1.67
C GLU A 52 7.09 3.10 -1.71
N ALA A 53 7.07 2.21 -2.70
CA ALA A 53 8.09 1.19 -2.92
C ALA A 53 9.30 1.72 -3.70
N SER A 54 9.19 2.90 -4.33
CA SER A 54 10.30 3.59 -4.98
C SER A 54 10.27 5.08 -4.63
N ASP A 55 11.42 5.63 -4.27
CA ASP A 55 11.63 7.08 -4.19
C ASP A 55 12.10 7.55 -5.57
N VAL A 56 11.22 7.46 -6.59
CA VAL A 56 11.52 8.08 -7.88
C VAL A 56 11.30 9.58 -7.72
N GLN A 57 12.26 10.24 -7.08
CA GLN A 57 12.48 11.64 -7.35
C GLN A 57 12.96 11.69 -8.80
N LEU A 58 12.02 11.90 -9.71
CA LEU A 58 12.34 12.38 -11.05
C LEU A 58 13.07 13.69 -10.82
N ASP A 59 14.41 13.66 -10.86
CA ASP A 59 15.21 14.86 -10.84
C ASP A 59 14.76 15.68 -12.04
N ALA A 60 13.97 16.72 -11.76
CA ALA A 60 13.42 17.65 -12.75
C ALA A 60 14.54 18.43 -13.48
N THR A 61 15.79 18.18 -13.10
CA THR A 61 16.97 18.67 -13.79
C THR A 61 17.32 17.69 -14.91
N GLY A 62 16.72 17.89 -16.09
CA GLY A 62 17.06 17.18 -17.34
C GLY A 62 18.51 17.42 -17.81
N LYS A 63 19.49 17.06 -16.98
CA LYS A 63 20.92 17.11 -17.25
C LYS A 63 21.37 15.70 -17.58
N THR A 64 21.40 15.48 -18.89
CA THR A 64 22.21 14.54 -19.67
C THR A 64 22.76 13.35 -18.91
N LYS A 65 22.24 12.16 -19.27
CA LYS A 65 22.89 10.85 -19.16
C LYS A 65 24.41 10.96 -19.37
N VAL A 66 25.15 11.19 -18.29
CA VAL A 66 26.58 10.88 -18.26
C VAL A 66 26.60 9.39 -18.00
N GLN A 67 26.70 8.63 -19.09
CA GLN A 67 26.97 7.18 -19.15
C GLN A 67 26.88 6.48 -17.79
N ILE A 68 25.64 6.19 -17.36
CA ILE A 68 25.43 5.10 -16.42
C ILE A 68 25.92 3.87 -17.20
N CYS A 69 27.00 3.25 -16.75
CA CYS A 69 27.47 2.01 -17.36
C CYS A 69 26.36 0.97 -17.22
N ASP A 70 26.28 -0.01 -18.13
CA ASP A 70 25.32 -1.13 -18.02
C ASP A 70 25.42 -1.80 -16.62
N GLU A 71 26.60 -1.76 -16.00
CA GLU A 71 26.88 -2.27 -14.65
C GLU A 71 26.13 -1.51 -13.54
N ASP A 72 26.10 -0.17 -13.59
CA ASP A 72 25.44 0.68 -12.59
C ASP A 72 23.91 0.59 -12.71
N GLU A 73 23.38 0.45 -13.93
CA GLU A 73 21.95 0.27 -14.18
C GLU A 73 21.45 -1.06 -13.62
N ILE A 74 22.21 -2.14 -13.84
CA ILE A 74 21.92 -3.47 -13.28
C ILE A 74 21.96 -3.45 -11.75
N GLU A 75 22.93 -2.76 -11.15
CA GLU A 75 23.03 -2.66 -9.68
C GLU A 75 21.83 -1.91 -9.09
N MET A 76 21.41 -0.81 -9.71
CA MET A 76 20.25 -0.02 -9.28
C MET A 76 18.95 -0.83 -9.34
N GLU A 77 18.72 -1.57 -10.43
CA GLU A 77 17.56 -2.46 -10.53
C GLU A 77 17.55 -3.55 -9.46
N GLN A 78 18.71 -4.16 -9.19
CA GLN A 78 18.82 -5.18 -8.15
C GLN A 78 18.54 -4.60 -6.76
N GLN A 79 19.05 -3.40 -6.47
CA GLN A 79 18.82 -2.72 -5.21
C GLN A 79 17.33 -2.39 -5.02
N GLU A 80 16.67 -1.92 -6.07
CA GLU A 80 15.23 -1.66 -6.05
C GLU A 80 14.43 -2.95 -5.77
N ARG A 81 14.77 -4.06 -6.43
CA ARG A 81 14.13 -5.36 -6.18
C ARG A 81 14.32 -5.81 -4.73
N ARG A 82 15.54 -5.68 -4.18
CA ARG A 82 15.82 -6.01 -2.77
C ARG A 82 15.04 -5.12 -1.82
N TRP A 83 14.93 -3.83 -2.11
CA TRP A 83 14.17 -2.89 -1.31
C TRP A 83 12.66 -3.22 -1.29
N ARG A 84 12.08 -3.51 -2.45
CA ARG A 84 10.68 -3.96 -2.59
C ARG A 84 10.42 -5.23 -1.78
N GLN A 85 11.30 -6.22 -1.89
CA GLN A 85 11.19 -7.46 -1.11
C GLN A 85 11.29 -7.22 0.41
N LEU A 86 12.21 -6.34 0.82
CA LEU A 86 12.35 -5.95 2.22
C LEU A 86 11.09 -5.26 2.76
N LEU A 87 10.54 -4.31 2.00
CA LEU A 87 9.29 -3.63 2.37
C LEU A 87 8.14 -4.63 2.52
N ASN A 88 7.95 -5.52 1.55
CA ASN A 88 6.92 -6.56 1.62
C ASN A 88 7.10 -7.43 2.87
N LYS A 89 8.34 -7.83 3.18
CA LYS A 89 8.64 -8.62 4.38
C LYS A 89 8.32 -7.88 5.67
N VAL A 90 8.69 -6.60 5.77
CA VAL A 90 8.44 -5.77 6.96
C VAL A 90 6.94 -5.56 7.17
N PHE A 91 6.19 -5.22 6.12
CA PHE A 91 4.75 -5.00 6.21
C PHE A 91 3.99 -6.29 6.52
N LYS A 92 4.39 -7.41 5.91
CA LYS A 92 3.82 -8.72 6.23
C LYS A 92 4.06 -9.08 7.69
N LEU A 93 5.29 -8.93 8.17
CA LEU A 93 5.62 -9.19 9.58
C LEU A 93 4.81 -8.29 10.50
N PHE A 94 4.63 -7.01 10.16
CA PHE A 94 3.79 -6.11 10.93
C PHE A 94 2.33 -6.57 11.01
N ALA A 95 1.74 -7.00 9.89
CA ALA A 95 0.38 -7.55 9.86
C ALA A 95 0.26 -8.84 10.71
N GLU A 96 1.24 -9.74 10.61
CA GLU A 96 1.30 -10.96 11.45
C GLU A 96 1.41 -10.62 12.95
N ARG A 97 2.18 -9.58 13.31
CA ARG A 97 2.30 -9.11 14.70
C ARG A 97 1.01 -8.51 15.23
N ILE A 98 0.22 -7.84 14.38
CA ILE A 98 -1.11 -7.36 14.74
C ILE A 98 -2.00 -8.56 15.09
N VAL A 99 -2.00 -9.61 14.28
CA VAL A 99 -2.79 -10.84 14.53
C VAL A 99 -2.33 -11.54 15.81
N GLU A 100 -1.01 -11.68 16.02
CA GLU A 100 -0.43 -12.28 17.23
C GLU A 100 -0.87 -11.50 18.49
N ALA A 101 -0.77 -10.17 18.47
CA ALA A 101 -1.21 -9.31 19.57
C ALA A 101 -2.73 -9.37 19.77
N ALA A 102 -3.48 -9.57 18.69
CA ALA A 102 -4.92 -9.68 18.70
C ALA A 102 -5.43 -11.09 19.06
N SER A 103 -4.58 -11.97 19.61
CA SER A 103 -4.81 -13.41 19.97
C SER A 103 -6.20 -13.81 20.49
N THR A 104 -6.97 -12.88 21.08
CA THR A 104 -8.36 -13.12 21.52
C THR A 104 -9.41 -12.97 20.41
N SER A 105 -9.02 -12.45 19.25
CA SER A 105 -9.88 -12.15 18.11
C SER A 105 -9.48 -12.99 16.90
N THR A 106 -10.47 -13.42 16.13
CA THR A 106 -10.33 -14.30 14.96
C THR A 106 -9.86 -13.55 13.71
N VAL A 107 -8.99 -12.55 13.87
CA VAL A 107 -8.52 -11.72 12.76
C VAL A 107 -7.36 -12.43 12.10
N GLU A 108 -7.45 -12.65 10.79
CA GLU A 108 -6.38 -13.22 9.96
C GLU A 108 -5.88 -12.17 8.96
N VAL A 109 -4.67 -12.35 8.45
CA VAL A 109 -4.12 -11.51 7.38
C VAL A 109 -4.54 -12.07 6.03
N ASP A 110 -5.42 -11.34 5.34
CA ASP A 110 -5.86 -11.68 4.00
C ASP A 110 -4.98 -11.01 2.93
N ILE A 111 -4.65 -11.74 1.85
CA ILE A 111 -3.91 -11.21 0.71
C ILE A 111 -4.83 -11.24 -0.52
N PRO A 112 -5.16 -10.09 -1.14
CA PRO A 112 -6.07 -10.05 -2.27
C PRO A 112 -5.47 -10.75 -3.51
N PHE A 113 -6.29 -11.55 -4.19
CA PHE A 113 -5.90 -12.23 -5.43
C PHE A 113 -5.91 -11.26 -6.61
N ARG A 114 -4.72 -10.84 -7.03
CA ARG A 114 -4.56 -9.93 -8.18
C ARG A 114 -5.10 -10.51 -9.48
N GLU A 115 -4.98 -11.81 -9.70
CA GLU A 115 -5.42 -12.47 -10.93
C GLU A 115 -6.94 -12.40 -11.15
N LEU A 116 -7.69 -12.09 -10.10
CA LEU A 116 -9.13 -11.90 -10.13
C LEU A 116 -9.52 -10.41 -10.10
N SER A 117 -8.54 -9.49 -10.10
CA SER A 117 -8.79 -8.06 -10.15
C SER A 117 -9.21 -7.64 -11.54
N PHE A 118 -10.28 -6.87 -11.62
CA PHE A 118 -10.74 -6.24 -12.86
C PHE A 118 -10.28 -4.79 -12.85
N GLU A 119 -9.78 -4.29 -13.98
CA GLU A 119 -9.68 -2.83 -14.17
C GLU A 119 -11.10 -2.28 -14.20
N ASP A 120 -11.48 -1.57 -13.15
CA ASP A 120 -12.75 -0.87 -13.08
C ASP A 120 -12.80 0.12 -14.26
N VAL A 121 -13.71 -0.12 -15.21
CA VAL A 121 -14.06 0.91 -16.19
C VAL A 121 -14.88 1.94 -15.40
N PRO A 122 -14.43 3.20 -15.27
CA PRO A 122 -15.21 4.20 -14.55
C PRO A 122 -16.59 4.30 -15.18
N LEU A 123 -17.64 4.12 -14.37
CA LEU A 123 -19.03 4.43 -14.72
C LEU A 123 -19.19 5.96 -14.88
N GLY A 124 -18.63 6.50 -15.96
CA GLY A 124 -18.85 7.86 -16.44
C GLY A 124 -19.57 7.81 -17.79
N PRO A 125 -20.50 8.74 -18.09
CA PRO A 125 -21.36 8.63 -19.25
C PRO A 125 -20.55 8.67 -20.53
N MET A 126 -20.74 7.65 -21.37
CA MET A 126 -20.31 7.64 -22.76
C MET A 126 -20.99 8.81 -23.46
N THR A 127 -20.36 9.98 -23.49
CA THR A 127 -20.82 11.10 -24.31
C THR A 127 -20.66 10.65 -25.75
N ARG A 128 -21.80 10.35 -26.38
CA ARG A 128 -21.88 10.04 -27.82
C ARG A 128 -21.13 11.13 -28.58
N PRO A 129 -20.25 10.78 -29.53
CA PRO A 129 -19.84 11.76 -30.52
C PRO A 129 -21.10 12.14 -31.30
N THR A 130 -21.52 13.38 -31.19
CA THR A 130 -22.51 13.96 -32.11
C THR A 130 -21.93 13.98 -33.52
N PRO A 131 -22.79 13.79 -34.54
CA PRO A 131 -22.38 13.50 -35.93
C PRO A 131 -21.58 14.62 -36.59
#